data_AF-A0A1M5UY17-F1
#
_entry.id   AF-A0A1M5UY17-F1
#
_cell.length_a   1.000
_cell.length_b   1.000
_cell.length_c   1.000
_cell.angle_alpha   90.00
_cell.angle_beta   90.00
_cell.angle_gamma   90.00
#
_symmetry.space_group_name_H-M   'P 1'
#
loop_
_entity.id
_entity.type
_entity.pdbx_description
1 polymer ?
#
loop_
_entity_poly.entity_id
_entity_poly.type
_entity_poly.pdbx_seq_one_letter_code
_entity_poly.pdbx_strand_id
1 'polypeptide(L)'
;MFKKLLIIPMLIVALLPVNAFAETEAQTLKDQYTIHNGTVQAISSSQKTADENKDTDNKNNEDQFSEILFEYSEGDATNKIRLSISKDTLIVNANTLEKIKSVDEITVGNKISVAYPSLTPMAMSNPPMLSPKLIVVQSETPLNIKIDKFDNSLISSDNMLKLNISDNVKTIDVSGEKVSIEDNYNKIAAVLYGVSTRSIPAQTNPDMIIVLEDSLSGELNISEVKIKDKNLILKNNIINNDVPLLPLREISENLNFKLTWNEADKSIKIEKDGTVISTIVDNSYKENSESTIAKPQRNKGVTYVPVEFFRDMLNVNVTLTDGIYNFN
;
A
#
# COMPACT_ATOMS: atom_id res chain seq x y z
N MET A 1 45.53 24.23 -66.28
CA MET A 1 46.26 24.60 -65.05
C MET A 1 45.37 25.54 -64.23
N PHE A 2 44.41 25.02 -63.47
CA PHE A 2 43.62 25.82 -62.51
C PHE A 2 43.25 24.96 -61.31
N LYS A 3 43.51 25.54 -60.14
CA LYS A 3 43.57 24.94 -58.80
C LYS A 3 42.18 24.50 -58.31
N LYS A 4 42.11 23.32 -57.69
CA LYS A 4 40.98 22.91 -56.83
C LYS A 4 40.94 23.81 -55.60
N LEU A 5 39.83 24.52 -55.41
CA LEU A 5 39.52 25.23 -54.17
C LEU A 5 38.75 24.27 -53.26
N LEU A 6 39.39 23.87 -52.17
CA LEU A 6 38.85 23.00 -51.14
C LEU A 6 38.05 23.87 -50.15
N ILE A 7 36.72 23.71 -50.11
CA ILE A 7 35.88 24.32 -49.08
C ILE A 7 35.74 23.31 -47.95
N ILE A 8 36.35 23.60 -46.80
CA ILE A 8 36.17 22.84 -45.56
C ILE A 8 34.98 23.46 -44.82
N PRO A 9 33.87 22.73 -44.58
CA PRO A 9 32.84 23.21 -43.68
C PRO A 9 33.33 23.09 -42.23
N MET A 10 33.43 24.23 -41.56
CA MET A 10 33.72 24.32 -40.12
C MET A 10 32.47 23.90 -39.34
N LEU A 11 32.49 22.69 -38.79
CA LEU A 11 31.43 22.17 -37.93
C LEU A 11 31.58 22.80 -36.54
N ILE A 12 30.75 23.79 -36.24
CA ILE A 12 30.63 24.36 -34.89
C ILE A 12 29.83 23.36 -34.05
N VAL A 13 30.53 22.59 -33.21
CA VAL A 13 29.90 21.74 -32.18
C VAL A 13 29.52 22.65 -31.02
N ALA A 14 28.25 23.06 -30.97
CA ALA A 14 27.70 23.68 -29.78
C ALA A 14 27.60 22.61 -28.67
N LEU A 15 28.41 22.75 -27.60
CA LEU A 15 28.18 22.00 -26.37
C LEU A 15 26.84 22.46 -25.76
N LEU A 16 25.83 21.62 -25.84
CA LEU A 16 24.65 21.77 -24.99
C LEU A 16 25.05 21.38 -23.57
N PRO A 17 24.66 22.17 -22.54
CA PRO A 17 24.84 21.75 -21.16
C PRO A 17 23.99 20.49 -20.94
N VAL A 18 24.66 19.37 -20.69
CA VAL A 18 24.01 18.18 -20.15
C VAL A 18 23.64 18.53 -18.72
N ASN A 19 22.40 18.95 -18.51
CA ASN A 19 21.82 18.92 -17.18
C ASN A 19 21.72 17.44 -16.81
N ALA A 20 22.69 16.96 -16.02
CA ALA A 20 22.57 15.72 -15.30
C ALA A 20 21.41 15.90 -14.31
N PHE A 21 20.21 15.47 -14.73
CA PHE A 21 19.16 15.19 -13.80
C PHE A 21 19.66 14.03 -12.94
N ALA A 22 19.91 14.31 -11.66
CA ALA A 22 20.00 13.25 -10.67
C ALA A 22 18.66 12.53 -10.70
N GLU A 23 18.67 11.35 -11.30
CA GLU A 23 17.59 10.38 -11.23
C GLU A 23 17.51 9.98 -9.77
N THR A 24 16.58 10.60 -9.02
CA THR A 24 16.14 10.07 -7.75
C THR A 24 15.62 8.67 -8.07
N GLU A 25 16.41 7.65 -7.79
CA GLU A 25 15.98 6.26 -7.87
C GLU A 25 14.69 6.15 -7.05
N ALA A 26 13.56 6.05 -7.74
CA ALA A 26 12.34 5.59 -7.12
C ALA A 26 12.67 4.21 -6.55
N GLN A 27 12.63 4.06 -5.22
CA GLN A 27 12.74 2.76 -4.57
C GLN A 27 11.84 1.78 -5.32
N THR A 28 12.45 0.73 -5.85
CA THR A 28 11.71 -0.24 -6.65
C THR A 28 10.78 -1.00 -5.70
N LEU A 29 9.55 -1.31 -6.10
CA LEU A 29 8.58 -1.98 -5.22
C LEU A 29 9.02 -3.38 -4.77
N LYS A 30 10.03 -3.94 -5.42
CA LYS A 30 10.77 -5.14 -4.97
C LYS A 30 11.40 -4.97 -3.57
N ASP A 31 11.56 -3.73 -3.12
CA ASP A 31 12.18 -3.37 -1.84
C ASP A 31 11.16 -3.25 -0.69
N GLN A 32 9.85 -3.36 -0.95
CA GLN A 32 8.80 -3.19 0.08
C GLN A 32 8.31 -4.52 0.65
N TYR A 33 8.24 -5.57 -0.17
CA TYR A 33 7.82 -6.91 0.24
C TYR A 33 8.76 -7.97 -0.30
N THR A 34 9.06 -8.93 0.54
CA THR A 34 9.80 -10.14 0.19
C THR A 34 8.82 -11.31 0.13
N ILE A 35 8.98 -12.17 -0.88
CA ILE A 35 8.26 -13.43 -1.02
C ILE A 35 9.23 -14.58 -1.28
N HIS A 36 9.06 -15.67 -0.56
CA HIS A 36 9.80 -16.91 -0.77
C HIS A 36 8.84 -18.08 -0.97
N ASN A 37 9.20 -18.97 -1.90
CA ASN A 37 8.50 -20.24 -2.12
C ASN A 37 9.34 -21.36 -1.53
N GLY A 38 8.70 -22.28 -0.81
CA GLY A 38 9.43 -23.33 -0.11
C GLY A 38 8.51 -24.40 0.45
N THR A 39 9.01 -25.13 1.44
CA THR A 39 8.32 -26.28 2.04
C THR A 39 8.27 -26.20 3.57
N VAL A 40 7.18 -26.72 4.13
CA VAL A 40 6.99 -26.87 5.57
C VAL A 40 7.80 -28.07 6.07
N GLN A 41 8.74 -27.85 6.98
CA GLN A 41 9.60 -28.90 7.54
C GLN A 41 9.14 -29.38 8.91
N ALA A 42 8.58 -28.48 9.73
CA ALA A 42 8.02 -28.80 11.03
C ALA A 42 6.97 -27.76 11.42
N ILE A 43 6.04 -28.15 12.28
CA ILE A 43 5.01 -27.29 12.85
C ILE A 43 5.04 -27.51 14.36
N SER A 44 5.09 -26.42 15.13
CA SER A 44 5.01 -26.45 16.60
C SER A 44 3.86 -25.56 17.05
N SER A 45 3.03 -26.02 17.99
CA SER A 45 2.00 -25.20 18.62
C SER A 45 2.01 -25.43 20.13
N SER A 46 1.91 -24.37 20.92
CA SER A 46 1.73 -24.52 22.37
C SER A 46 0.26 -24.85 22.65
N GLN A 47 -0.03 -26.08 23.11
CA GLN A 47 -1.32 -26.39 23.71
C GLN A 47 -1.33 -26.04 25.20
N LYS A 48 -2.46 -25.53 25.68
CA LYS A 48 -2.78 -25.32 27.09
C LYS A 48 -2.55 -26.64 27.85
N THR A 49 -1.53 -26.72 28.69
CA THR A 49 -1.46 -27.79 29.70
C THR A 49 -2.60 -27.54 30.68
N ALA A 50 -3.59 -28.43 30.68
CA ALA A 50 -4.59 -28.46 31.74
C ALA A 50 -3.88 -28.93 33.02
N ASP A 51 -3.34 -27.99 33.78
CA ASP A 51 -2.95 -28.28 35.16
C ASP A 51 -4.23 -28.46 35.98
N GLU A 52 -4.51 -29.71 36.35
CA GLU A 52 -5.39 -30.04 37.47
C GLU A 52 -4.74 -29.58 38.76
N ASN A 53 -4.71 -28.27 39.02
CA ASN A 53 -4.66 -27.76 40.39
C ASN A 53 -5.25 -26.35 40.47
N LYS A 54 -6.39 -26.27 41.14
CA LYS A 54 -6.99 -25.03 41.66
C LYS A 54 -5.97 -24.36 42.59
N ASP A 55 -5.51 -23.16 42.25
CA ASP A 55 -5.76 -21.99 43.11
C ASP A 55 -5.48 -20.63 42.43
N THR A 56 -6.42 -19.71 42.68
CA THR A 56 -6.39 -18.23 42.64
C THR A 56 -5.65 -17.44 41.55
N ASP A 57 -6.46 -16.67 40.80
CA ASP A 57 -6.20 -15.31 40.29
C ASP A 57 -4.84 -15.01 39.65
N ASN A 58 -4.65 -15.50 38.42
CA ASN A 58 -3.86 -14.76 37.43
C ASN A 58 -4.43 -14.98 36.02
N LYS A 59 -5.25 -14.04 35.53
CA LYS A 59 -5.66 -13.99 34.11
C LYS A 59 -4.50 -13.41 33.29
N ASN A 60 -3.45 -14.20 33.12
CA ASN A 60 -2.54 -14.02 32.00
C ASN A 60 -3.17 -14.76 30.80
N ASN A 61 -3.76 -14.00 29.88
CA ASN A 61 -4.03 -14.50 28.54
C ASN A 61 -2.67 -14.71 27.86
N GLU A 62 -2.04 -15.86 28.05
CA GLU A 62 -0.91 -16.26 27.20
C GLU A 62 -1.47 -16.53 25.80
N ASP A 63 -1.04 -15.70 24.85
CA ASP A 63 -1.38 -15.83 23.44
C ASP A 63 -0.93 -17.21 22.94
N GLN A 64 -1.80 -17.92 22.23
CA GLN A 64 -1.48 -19.19 21.60
C GLN A 64 -0.53 -18.92 20.43
N PHE A 65 0.72 -19.39 20.50
CA PHE A 65 1.68 -19.23 19.42
C PHE A 65 1.84 -20.53 18.63
N SER A 66 1.77 -20.41 17.30
CA SER A 66 2.08 -21.50 16.37
C SER A 66 3.30 -21.10 15.55
N GLU A 67 4.22 -22.02 15.33
CA GLU A 67 5.47 -21.80 14.61
C GLU A 67 5.61 -22.80 13.46
N ILE A 68 6.08 -22.33 12.30
CA ILE A 68 6.40 -23.18 11.15
C ILE A 68 7.90 -23.08 10.86
N LEU A 69 8.60 -24.22 10.83
CA LEU A 69 9.95 -24.28 10.25
C LEU A 69 9.81 -24.34 8.72
N PHE A 70 10.20 -23.27 8.06
CA PHE A 70 10.10 -23.10 6.62
C PHE A 70 11.47 -23.19 5.95
N GLU A 71 11.58 -24.05 4.94
CA GLU A 71 12.78 -24.20 4.12
C GLU A 71 12.52 -23.65 2.72
N TYR A 72 13.38 -22.74 2.26
CA TYR A 72 13.29 -22.12 0.94
C TYR A 72 14.66 -22.00 0.29
N SER A 73 14.69 -21.89 -1.03
CA SER A 73 15.92 -21.70 -1.79
C SER A 73 16.06 -20.26 -2.26
N GLU A 74 17.27 -19.72 -2.15
CA GLU A 74 17.65 -18.43 -2.72
C GLU A 74 18.95 -18.62 -3.52
N GLY A 75 18.84 -18.56 -4.84
CA GLY A 75 19.90 -19.05 -5.73
C GLY A 75 20.17 -20.53 -5.47
N ASP A 76 21.44 -20.88 -5.24
CA ASP A 76 21.88 -22.24 -4.95
C ASP A 76 21.85 -22.59 -3.44
N ALA A 77 21.54 -21.63 -2.57
CA ALA A 77 21.54 -21.82 -1.12
C ALA A 77 20.17 -22.28 -0.61
N THR A 78 20.17 -23.29 0.26
CA THR A 78 18.99 -23.69 1.04
C THR A 78 19.01 -22.99 2.38
N ASN A 79 17.96 -22.20 2.65
CA ASN A 79 17.78 -21.45 3.87
C ASN A 79 16.64 -22.03 4.70
N LYS A 80 16.75 -21.88 6.03
CA LYS A 80 15.68 -22.22 6.97
C LYS A 80 15.34 -21.00 7.81
N ILE A 81 14.06 -20.78 8.04
CA ILE A 81 13.55 -19.73 8.90
C ILE A 81 12.36 -20.25 9.70
N ARG A 82 12.22 -19.79 10.94
CA ARG A 82 11.04 -20.07 11.76
C ARG A 82 10.01 -18.94 11.58
N LEU A 83 8.80 -19.31 11.22
CA LEU A 83 7.69 -18.38 10.99
C LEU A 83 6.81 -18.39 12.23
N SER A 84 6.81 -17.28 12.97
CA SER A 84 5.93 -17.07 14.11
C SER A 84 4.55 -16.66 13.60
N ILE A 85 3.58 -17.55 13.69
CA ILE A 85 2.22 -17.31 13.25
C ILE A 85 1.45 -16.60 14.36
N SER A 86 0.86 -15.47 14.01
CA SER A 86 0.04 -14.65 14.93
C SER A 86 -1.31 -14.35 14.30
N LYS A 87 -2.18 -13.65 15.05
CA LYS A 87 -3.47 -13.15 14.55
C LYS A 87 -3.33 -12.24 13.31
N ASP A 88 -2.17 -11.61 13.12
CA ASP A 88 -1.89 -10.68 12.03
C ASP A 88 -1.32 -11.38 10.78
N THR A 89 -1.12 -12.71 10.85
CA THR A 89 -0.72 -13.54 9.73
C THR A 89 -1.96 -14.06 9.00
N LEU A 90 -2.16 -13.62 7.76
CA LEU A 90 -3.17 -14.20 6.89
C LEU A 90 -2.66 -15.52 6.30
N ILE A 91 -3.44 -16.59 6.40
CA ILE A 91 -3.15 -17.86 5.75
C ILE A 91 -4.27 -18.17 4.77
N VAL A 92 -3.93 -18.44 3.51
CA VAL A 92 -4.89 -18.74 2.43
C VAL A 92 -4.54 -20.06 1.78
N ASN A 93 -5.55 -20.86 1.46
CA ASN A 93 -5.38 -22.06 0.66
C ASN A 93 -5.58 -21.74 -0.83
N ALA A 94 -4.56 -21.96 -1.66
CA ALA A 94 -4.57 -21.61 -3.09
C ALA A 94 -5.58 -22.43 -3.92
N ASN A 95 -6.03 -23.60 -3.44
CA ASN A 95 -7.04 -24.41 -4.13
C ASN A 95 -8.46 -23.91 -3.86
N THR A 96 -8.76 -23.57 -2.61
CA THR A 96 -10.11 -23.16 -2.19
C THR A 96 -10.32 -21.65 -2.24
N LEU A 97 -9.24 -20.87 -2.27
CA LEU A 97 -9.24 -19.41 -2.18
C LEU A 97 -9.90 -18.91 -0.89
N GLU A 98 -9.84 -19.72 0.16
CA GLU A 98 -10.39 -19.44 1.49
C GLU A 98 -9.29 -19.26 2.53
N LYS A 99 -9.61 -18.47 3.55
CA LYS A 99 -8.76 -18.29 4.73
C LYS A 99 -8.72 -19.59 5.51
N ILE A 100 -7.52 -20.03 5.86
CA ILE A 100 -7.27 -21.13 6.78
C ILE A 100 -7.40 -20.59 8.20
N LYS A 101 -8.13 -21.30 9.06
CA LYS A 101 -8.46 -20.80 10.42
C LYS A 101 -7.41 -21.20 11.44
N SER A 102 -6.76 -22.34 11.26
CA SER A 102 -5.70 -22.82 12.14
C SER A 102 -4.50 -23.34 11.34
N VAL A 103 -3.31 -23.17 11.90
CA VAL A 103 -2.07 -23.78 11.39
C VAL A 103 -2.15 -25.31 11.35
N ASP A 104 -3.05 -25.92 12.13
CA ASP A 104 -3.27 -27.37 12.13
C ASP A 104 -3.80 -27.92 10.80
N GLU A 105 -4.34 -27.05 9.94
CA GLU A 105 -4.77 -27.41 8.57
C GLU A 105 -3.59 -27.48 7.59
N ILE A 106 -2.39 -27.02 7.99
CA ILE A 106 -1.14 -27.13 7.23
C ILE A 106 -0.45 -28.43 7.63
N THR A 107 0.09 -29.15 6.65
CA THR A 107 0.85 -30.38 6.90
C THR A 107 2.32 -30.23 6.54
N VAL A 108 3.17 -30.96 7.27
CA VAL A 108 4.60 -31.10 6.93
C VAL A 108 4.73 -31.63 5.50
N GLY A 109 5.60 -31.00 4.72
CA GLY A 109 5.77 -31.26 3.29
C GLY A 109 4.91 -30.39 2.37
N ASN A 110 3.95 -29.61 2.88
CA ASN A 110 3.22 -28.64 2.05
C ASN A 110 4.18 -27.63 1.43
N LYS A 111 3.94 -27.34 0.15
CA LYS A 111 4.55 -26.19 -0.52
C LYS A 111 3.78 -24.94 -0.11
N ILE A 112 4.52 -23.94 0.36
CA ILE A 112 3.93 -22.66 0.76
C ILE A 112 4.71 -21.52 0.15
N SER A 113 4.01 -20.41 -0.09
CA SER A 113 4.59 -19.12 -0.42
C SER A 113 4.44 -18.21 0.78
N VAL A 114 5.53 -17.63 1.25
CA VAL A 114 5.58 -16.82 2.47
C VAL A 114 5.97 -15.40 2.07
N ALA A 115 5.11 -14.45 2.40
CA ALA A 115 5.32 -13.04 2.10
C ALA A 115 5.30 -12.18 3.37
N TYR A 116 6.22 -11.23 3.42
CA TYR A 116 6.41 -10.32 4.54
C TYR A 116 7.02 -8.99 4.06
N PRO A 117 6.75 -7.86 4.72
CA PRO A 117 7.43 -6.60 4.42
C PRO A 117 8.96 -6.75 4.49
N SER A 118 9.71 -6.16 3.57
CA SER A 118 11.17 -6.39 3.49
C SER A 118 11.95 -5.88 4.71
N LEU A 119 11.39 -4.92 5.46
CA LEU A 119 11.94 -4.42 6.73
C LEU A 119 11.40 -5.14 7.97
N THR A 120 10.76 -6.31 7.82
CA THR A 120 10.25 -7.09 8.95
C THR A 120 11.39 -7.45 9.90
N PRO A 121 11.32 -7.10 11.20
CA PRO A 121 12.34 -7.49 12.16
C PRO A 121 12.49 -9.00 12.26
N MET A 122 13.73 -9.49 12.29
CA MET A 122 14.03 -10.90 12.49
C MET A 122 14.72 -11.08 13.85
N ALA A 123 14.31 -12.11 14.60
CA ALA A 123 14.99 -12.49 15.82
C ALA A 123 16.29 -13.24 15.50
N MET A 124 17.35 -12.90 16.23
CA MET A 124 18.69 -13.49 16.10
C MET A 124 18.77 -14.88 16.76
N SER A 125 17.92 -15.81 16.33
CA SER A 125 18.00 -17.24 16.68
C SER A 125 18.61 -18.05 15.55
N ASN A 126 18.88 -19.34 15.79
CA ASN A 126 19.27 -20.28 14.73
C ASN A 126 18.28 -21.46 14.67
N PRO A 127 17.48 -21.62 13.59
CA PRO A 127 17.32 -20.70 12.46
C PRO A 127 16.80 -19.31 12.87
N PRO A 128 16.95 -18.25 12.04
CA PRO A 128 16.32 -16.96 12.30
C PRO A 128 14.80 -17.11 12.40
N MET A 129 14.12 -16.14 13.02
CA MET A 129 12.68 -16.17 13.20
C MET A 129 12.04 -14.84 12.82
N LEU A 130 10.92 -14.87 12.10
CA LEU A 130 10.13 -13.68 11.75
C LEU A 130 8.63 -13.96 11.81
N SER A 131 7.82 -12.90 11.81
CA SER A 131 6.36 -12.99 11.71
C SER A 131 5.93 -12.64 10.29
N PRO A 132 5.40 -13.59 9.49
CA PRO A 132 4.99 -13.31 8.13
C PRO A 132 3.63 -12.60 8.08
N LYS A 133 3.39 -11.85 7.01
CA LYS A 133 2.12 -11.15 6.77
C LYS A 133 1.12 -12.04 6.03
N LEU A 134 1.60 -12.79 5.05
CA LEU A 134 0.79 -13.70 4.24
C LEU A 134 1.52 -15.05 4.08
N ILE A 135 0.77 -16.13 4.26
CA ILE A 135 1.15 -17.48 3.86
C ILE A 135 0.11 -17.99 2.88
N VAL A 136 0.55 -18.45 1.71
CA VAL A 136 -0.30 -19.12 0.73
C VAL A 136 0.10 -20.59 0.70
N VAL A 137 -0.82 -21.46 1.10
CA VAL A 137 -0.65 -22.92 1.00
C VAL A 137 -0.96 -23.33 -0.43
N GLN A 138 0.06 -23.77 -1.15
CA GLN A 138 -0.04 -24.12 -2.57
C GLN A 138 -0.73 -25.47 -2.75
N SER A 139 -1.42 -25.63 -3.89
CA SER A 139 -1.99 -26.89 -4.33
C SER A 139 -1.04 -27.62 -5.29
N GLU A 140 -1.48 -28.77 -5.81
CA GLU A 140 -0.75 -29.51 -6.85
C GLU A 140 -0.51 -28.66 -8.11
N THR A 141 -1.45 -27.77 -8.42
CA THR A 141 -1.32 -26.76 -9.49
C THR A 141 -1.02 -25.41 -8.84
N PRO A 142 0.25 -25.08 -8.59
CA PRO A 142 0.61 -23.87 -7.86
C PRO A 142 0.15 -22.62 -8.62
N LEU A 143 -0.37 -21.65 -7.87
CA LEU A 143 -0.68 -20.33 -8.39
C LEU A 143 0.57 -19.46 -8.34
N ASN A 144 0.72 -18.62 -9.36
CA ASN A 144 1.70 -17.54 -9.34
C ASN A 144 1.23 -16.48 -8.34
N ILE A 145 2.18 -15.83 -7.69
CA ILE A 145 1.91 -14.73 -6.76
C ILE A 145 2.75 -13.54 -7.21
N LYS A 146 2.10 -12.44 -7.56
CA LYS A 146 2.75 -11.15 -7.76
C LYS A 146 2.34 -10.22 -6.65
N ILE A 147 3.32 -9.67 -5.94
CA ILE A 147 3.12 -8.63 -4.95
C ILE A 147 3.54 -7.31 -5.56
N ASP A 148 2.59 -6.40 -5.72
CA ASP A 148 2.84 -5.10 -6.34
C ASP A 148 1.72 -4.10 -6.00
N LYS A 149 1.93 -2.84 -6.38
CA LYS A 149 0.86 -1.85 -6.51
C LYS A 149 0.24 -1.96 -7.89
N PHE A 150 -1.09 -1.89 -7.95
CA PHE A 150 -1.85 -1.91 -9.19
C PHE A 150 -2.59 -0.59 -9.34
N ASP A 151 -2.36 0.10 -10.46
CA ASP A 151 -2.99 1.39 -10.73
C ASP A 151 -4.49 1.27 -11.01
N ASN A 152 -5.14 2.40 -11.29
CA ASN A 152 -6.57 2.44 -11.60
C ASN A 152 -6.92 1.70 -12.91
N SER A 153 -5.92 1.42 -13.77
CA SER A 153 -6.05 0.59 -14.96
C SER A 153 -5.69 -0.87 -14.70
N LEU A 154 -5.47 -1.24 -13.43
CA LEU A 154 -5.07 -2.55 -12.95
C LEU A 154 -3.74 -3.04 -13.54
N ILE A 155 -2.84 -2.11 -13.83
CA ILE A 155 -1.48 -2.37 -14.29
C ILE A 155 -0.54 -2.30 -13.09
N SER A 156 0.34 -3.29 -12.97
CA SER A 156 1.36 -3.32 -11.93
C SER A 156 2.36 -2.17 -12.11
N SER A 157 2.95 -1.70 -11.01
CA SER A 157 3.90 -0.58 -11.02
C SER A 157 5.09 -0.77 -11.97
N ASP A 158 5.54 -2.01 -12.15
CA ASP A 158 6.64 -2.38 -13.04
C ASP A 158 6.20 -2.50 -14.51
N ASN A 159 4.93 -2.24 -14.81
CA ASN A 159 4.30 -2.38 -16.13
C ASN A 159 4.39 -3.80 -16.73
N MET A 160 4.56 -4.83 -15.88
CA MET A 160 4.75 -6.21 -16.34
C MET A 160 3.48 -7.06 -16.28
N LEU A 161 2.49 -6.71 -15.46
CA LEU A 161 1.24 -7.45 -15.33
C LEU A 161 0.04 -6.52 -15.35
N LYS A 162 -0.98 -6.87 -16.14
CA LYS A 162 -2.29 -6.23 -16.15
C LYS A 162 -3.35 -7.24 -15.74
N LEU A 163 -4.21 -6.85 -14.80
CA LEU A 163 -5.29 -7.69 -14.32
C LEU A 163 -6.58 -7.43 -15.11
N ASN A 164 -7.24 -8.50 -15.51
CA ASN A 164 -8.58 -8.46 -16.08
C ASN A 164 -9.55 -8.98 -15.01
N ILE A 165 -10.15 -8.05 -14.28
CA ILE A 165 -11.06 -8.39 -13.17
C ILE A 165 -12.48 -8.57 -13.71
N SER A 166 -13.12 -9.65 -13.27
CA SER A 166 -14.55 -9.88 -13.42
C SER A 166 -15.23 -9.78 -12.05
N ASP A 167 -16.56 -9.64 -12.02
CA ASP A 167 -17.34 -9.45 -10.78
C ASP A 167 -17.16 -10.57 -9.73
N ASN A 168 -16.59 -11.71 -10.13
CA ASN A 168 -16.43 -12.90 -9.29
C ASN A 168 -15.06 -13.00 -8.61
N VAL A 169 -14.10 -12.11 -8.92
CA VAL A 169 -12.77 -12.17 -8.31
C VAL A 169 -12.88 -11.83 -6.82
N LYS A 170 -12.43 -12.76 -5.98
CA LYS A 170 -12.43 -12.56 -4.54
C LYS A 170 -11.31 -11.60 -4.15
N THR A 171 -11.68 -10.46 -3.59
CA THR A 171 -10.75 -9.46 -3.06
C THR A 171 -10.94 -9.35 -1.55
N ILE A 172 -9.88 -9.57 -0.78
CA ILE A 172 -9.89 -9.48 0.68
C ILE A 172 -8.73 -8.62 1.19
N ASP A 173 -8.82 -8.17 2.44
CA ASP A 173 -7.67 -7.65 3.18
C ASP A 173 -6.96 -8.75 3.99
N VAL A 174 -5.88 -8.39 4.69
CA VAL A 174 -5.12 -9.31 5.56
C VAL A 174 -5.87 -9.78 6.79
N SER A 175 -6.96 -9.11 7.20
CA SER A 175 -7.84 -9.62 8.25
C SER A 175 -8.72 -10.77 7.74
N GLY A 176 -8.91 -10.86 6.41
CA GLY A 176 -9.74 -11.83 5.73
C GLY A 176 -11.10 -11.28 5.31
N GLU A 177 -11.34 -9.99 5.53
CA GLU A 177 -12.60 -9.34 5.20
C GLU A 177 -12.67 -8.97 3.72
N LYS A 178 -13.86 -9.08 3.13
CA LYS A 178 -14.07 -8.73 1.72
C LYS A 178 -13.96 -7.22 1.52
N VAL A 179 -13.17 -6.80 0.54
CA VAL A 179 -12.99 -5.40 0.17
C VAL A 179 -13.24 -5.18 -1.32
N SER A 180 -13.57 -3.95 -1.69
CA SER A 180 -13.68 -3.53 -3.10
C SER A 180 -12.28 -3.28 -3.69
N ILE A 181 -12.07 -3.65 -4.95
CA ILE A 181 -10.80 -3.36 -5.62
C ILE A 181 -10.66 -1.86 -5.91
N GLU A 182 -11.77 -1.19 -6.20
CA GLU A 182 -11.82 0.23 -6.55
C GLU A 182 -11.32 1.12 -5.39
N ASP A 183 -11.60 0.74 -4.15
CA ASP A 183 -11.13 1.42 -2.94
C ASP A 183 -9.66 1.11 -2.58
N ASN A 184 -9.01 0.22 -3.35
CA ASN A 184 -7.68 -0.32 -3.06
C ASN A 184 -6.71 -0.24 -4.26
N TYR A 185 -7.01 0.58 -5.27
CA TYR A 185 -6.00 0.97 -6.26
C TYR A 185 -4.78 1.61 -5.60
N ASN A 186 -3.62 1.40 -6.22
CA ASN A 186 -2.30 1.89 -5.80
C ASN A 186 -1.82 1.41 -4.42
N LYS A 187 -2.53 0.46 -3.79
CA LYS A 187 -2.08 -0.22 -2.57
C LYS A 187 -1.33 -1.48 -2.91
N ILE A 188 -0.46 -1.90 -2.00
CA ILE A 188 0.27 -3.16 -2.17
C ILE A 188 -0.72 -4.32 -2.04
N ALA A 189 -0.79 -5.15 -3.07
CA ALA A 189 -1.62 -6.35 -3.09
C ALA A 189 -0.81 -7.56 -3.55
N ALA A 190 -1.08 -8.72 -2.94
CA ALA A 190 -0.74 -10.02 -3.50
C ALA A 190 -1.84 -10.47 -4.44
N VAL A 191 -1.49 -10.68 -5.71
CA VAL A 191 -2.37 -11.24 -6.72
C VAL A 191 -1.98 -12.69 -6.95
N LEU A 192 -2.93 -13.58 -6.68
CA LEU A 192 -2.83 -15.00 -6.99
C LEU A 192 -3.46 -15.23 -8.36
N TYR A 193 -2.70 -15.85 -9.27
CA TYR A 193 -3.17 -16.12 -10.62
C TYR A 193 -2.56 -17.39 -11.21
N GLY A 194 -3.34 -18.10 -12.02
CA GLY A 194 -2.86 -19.20 -12.84
C GLY A 194 -2.07 -18.73 -14.06
N VAL A 195 -2.64 -18.91 -15.25
CA VAL A 195 -1.97 -18.60 -16.53
C VAL A 195 -2.09 -17.12 -16.93
N SER A 196 -1.13 -16.63 -17.69
CA SER A 196 -1.14 -15.28 -18.27
C SER A 196 -0.80 -15.30 -19.77
N THR A 197 -1.10 -14.22 -20.47
CA THR A 197 -0.61 -14.00 -21.85
C THR A 197 0.91 -13.77 -21.86
N ARG A 198 1.50 -13.77 -23.06
CA ARG A 198 2.93 -13.50 -23.28
C ARG A 198 3.23 -12.04 -23.70
N SER A 199 2.25 -11.13 -23.55
CA SER A 199 2.42 -9.70 -23.87
C SER A 199 3.23 -8.99 -22.78
N ILE A 200 3.61 -7.73 -23.04
CA ILE A 200 4.13 -6.80 -22.04
C ILE A 200 3.21 -5.57 -22.03
N PRO A 201 2.46 -5.31 -20.94
CA PRO A 201 2.30 -6.19 -19.77
C PRO A 201 1.64 -7.51 -20.14
N ALA A 202 1.99 -8.58 -19.41
CA ALA A 202 1.26 -9.84 -19.46
C ALA A 202 -0.15 -9.61 -18.89
N GLN A 203 -1.15 -10.32 -19.40
CA GLN A 203 -2.54 -10.16 -18.95
C GLN A 203 -3.02 -11.46 -18.30
N THR A 204 -3.72 -11.35 -17.18
CA THR A 204 -4.30 -12.49 -16.47
C THR A 204 -5.66 -12.17 -15.86
N ASN A 205 -6.49 -13.19 -15.67
CA ASN A 205 -7.66 -13.12 -14.80
C ASN A 205 -7.19 -13.60 -13.43
N PRO A 206 -7.15 -12.74 -12.41
CA PRO A 206 -6.70 -13.16 -11.09
C PRO A 206 -7.70 -14.13 -10.47
N ASP A 207 -7.19 -15.15 -9.79
CA ASP A 207 -7.98 -16.07 -8.98
C ASP A 207 -8.40 -15.38 -7.66
N MET A 208 -7.48 -14.63 -7.07
CA MET A 208 -7.71 -13.91 -5.82
C MET A 208 -6.79 -12.71 -5.69
N ILE A 209 -7.30 -11.65 -5.05
CA ILE A 209 -6.53 -10.45 -4.70
C ILE A 209 -6.56 -10.28 -3.19
N ILE A 210 -5.37 -10.12 -2.60
CA ILE A 210 -5.19 -9.92 -1.16
C ILE A 210 -4.51 -8.57 -0.99
N VAL A 211 -5.22 -7.59 -0.45
CA VAL A 211 -4.66 -6.28 -0.12
C VAL A 211 -3.77 -6.47 1.11
N LEU A 212 -2.46 -6.36 0.92
CA LEU A 212 -1.43 -6.65 1.92
C LEU A 212 -1.11 -5.45 2.80
N GLU A 213 -1.32 -4.28 2.25
CA GLU A 213 -1.35 -3.05 3.01
C GLU A 213 -2.66 -3.05 3.79
N ASP A 214 -2.56 -3.42 5.08
CA ASP A 214 -3.49 -2.85 6.05
C ASP A 214 -3.51 -1.34 5.81
N SER A 215 -4.50 -0.64 6.33
CA SER A 215 -4.35 0.81 6.53
C SER A 215 -3.25 1.14 7.58
N LEU A 216 -2.23 0.28 7.70
CA LEU A 216 -1.15 0.11 8.67
C LEU A 216 0.06 -0.61 7.99
N SER A 217 0.60 -0.09 6.90
CA SER A 217 2.05 -0.20 6.67
C SER A 217 2.72 0.55 7.83
N GLY A 218 3.64 -0.09 8.52
CA GLY A 218 4.27 0.37 9.77
C GLY A 218 5.40 1.38 9.57
N GLU A 219 5.30 2.29 8.61
CA GLU A 219 5.49 3.68 8.99
C GLU A 219 4.09 4.17 9.28
N LEU A 220 3.83 4.62 10.50
CA LEU A 220 2.83 5.66 10.65
C LEU A 220 3.20 6.72 9.61
N ASN A 221 2.56 6.70 8.44
CA ASN A 221 2.36 7.90 7.63
C ASN A 221 1.37 8.77 8.41
N ILE A 222 1.63 8.99 9.71
CA ILE A 222 1.09 10.10 10.47
C ILE A 222 1.54 11.30 9.69
N SER A 223 0.65 11.76 8.83
CA SER A 223 0.84 13.03 8.18
C SER A 223 0.71 14.03 9.31
N GLU A 224 1.85 14.43 9.85
CA GLU A 224 1.92 15.54 10.79
C GLU A 224 1.78 16.81 9.97
N VAL A 225 0.90 17.67 10.43
CA VAL A 225 0.79 19.04 9.95
C VAL A 225 0.92 19.98 11.13
N LYS A 226 1.43 21.19 10.93
CA LYS A 226 1.33 22.25 11.94
C LYS A 226 0.15 23.13 11.65
N ILE A 227 -0.68 23.38 12.65
CA ILE A 227 -1.78 24.35 12.58
C ILE A 227 -1.53 25.39 13.66
N LYS A 228 -1.26 26.64 13.25
CA LYS A 228 -0.95 27.76 14.17
C LYS A 228 0.14 27.38 15.19
N ASP A 229 1.28 26.91 14.68
CA ASP A 229 2.45 26.45 15.45
C ASP A 229 2.23 25.21 16.34
N LYS A 230 1.07 24.55 16.25
CA LYS A 230 0.81 23.30 16.98
C LYS A 230 0.84 22.12 16.04
N ASN A 231 1.58 21.10 16.44
CA ASN A 231 1.60 19.82 15.75
C ASN A 231 0.23 19.14 15.87
N LEU A 232 -0.31 18.70 14.73
CA LEU A 232 -1.52 17.91 14.62
C LEU A 232 -1.18 16.61 13.89
N ILE A 233 -1.45 15.50 14.56
CA ILE A 233 -1.42 14.17 13.94
C ILE A 233 -2.77 13.95 13.27
N LEU A 234 -2.77 13.78 11.95
CA LEU A 234 -4.00 13.53 11.19
C LEU A 234 -4.52 12.10 11.43
N LYS A 235 -5.83 11.99 11.65
CA LYS A 235 -6.57 10.72 11.67
C LYS A 235 -6.70 10.12 10.28
N ASN A 236 -6.69 10.96 9.25
CA ASN A 236 -6.74 10.57 7.84
C ASN A 236 -5.47 11.05 7.14
N ASN A 237 -4.70 10.14 6.56
CA ASN A 237 -3.38 10.47 6.01
C ASN A 237 -3.46 11.28 4.70
N ILE A 238 -2.40 12.01 4.38
CA ILE A 238 -2.23 12.66 3.08
C ILE A 238 -2.08 11.56 2.01
N ILE A 239 -2.83 11.69 0.92
CA ILE A 239 -2.80 10.76 -0.22
C ILE A 239 -1.91 11.36 -1.30
N ASN A 240 -0.94 10.60 -1.80
CA ASN A 240 -0.06 11.04 -2.90
C ASN A 240 -0.52 10.42 -4.21
N ASN A 241 -1.36 11.14 -4.97
CA ASN A 241 -1.86 10.75 -6.29
C ASN A 241 -1.46 11.83 -7.31
N ASP A 242 -0.21 11.80 -7.79
CA ASP A 242 0.49 12.84 -8.59
C ASP A 242 0.69 14.20 -7.89
N VAL A 243 -0.28 14.61 -7.05
CA VAL A 243 -0.24 15.78 -6.17
C VAL A 243 -0.64 15.31 -4.76
N PRO A 244 0.01 15.82 -3.69
CA PRO A 244 -0.40 15.53 -2.32
C PRO A 244 -1.80 16.09 -2.03
N LEU A 245 -2.70 15.21 -1.61
CA LEU A 245 -4.09 15.50 -1.26
C LEU A 245 -4.32 15.30 0.23
N LEU A 246 -4.88 16.31 0.88
CA LEU A 246 -4.99 16.38 2.33
C LEU A 246 -6.45 16.29 2.78
N PRO A 247 -6.72 15.72 3.98
CA PRO A 247 -8.08 15.57 4.48
C PRO A 247 -8.71 16.94 4.78
N LEU A 248 -9.66 17.33 3.93
CA LEU A 248 -10.25 18.65 3.95
C LEU A 248 -10.85 18.99 5.32
N ARG A 249 -11.71 18.11 5.85
CA ARG A 249 -12.49 18.38 7.07
C ARG A 249 -11.60 18.56 8.29
N GLU A 250 -10.67 17.63 8.48
CA GLU A 250 -9.83 17.59 9.67
C GLU A 250 -8.94 18.84 9.79
N ILE A 251 -8.31 19.25 8.69
CA ILE A 251 -7.47 20.45 8.66
C ILE A 251 -8.32 21.72 8.79
N SER A 252 -9.42 21.79 8.03
CA SER A 252 -10.27 22.99 8.01
C SER A 252 -10.95 23.25 9.35
N GLU A 253 -11.45 22.22 10.04
CA GLU A 253 -12.07 22.38 11.36
C GLU A 253 -11.08 22.87 12.42
N ASN A 254 -9.83 22.38 12.39
CA ASN A 254 -8.76 22.89 13.27
C ASN A 254 -8.33 24.34 12.92
N LEU A 255 -8.59 24.79 11.69
CA LEU A 255 -8.42 26.18 11.26
C LEU A 255 -9.68 27.05 11.51
N ASN A 256 -10.64 26.53 12.28
CA ASN A 256 -11.93 27.15 12.65
C ASN A 256 -12.88 27.38 11.46
N PHE A 257 -12.75 26.61 10.38
CA PHE A 257 -13.78 26.55 9.35
C PHE A 257 -14.88 25.57 9.77
N LYS A 258 -16.12 25.89 9.40
CA LYS A 258 -17.27 25.00 9.57
C LYS A 258 -17.60 24.35 8.24
N LEU A 259 -17.68 23.02 8.22
CA LEU A 259 -18.04 22.25 7.04
C LEU A 259 -19.45 21.67 7.18
N THR A 260 -20.32 21.98 6.23
CA THR A 260 -21.68 21.45 6.20
C THR A 260 -21.85 20.55 4.98
N TRP A 261 -22.11 19.27 5.21
CA TRP A 261 -22.46 18.32 4.16
C TRP A 261 -23.94 18.44 3.82
N ASN A 262 -24.26 18.56 2.53
CA ASN A 262 -25.61 18.45 2.01
C ASN A 262 -25.69 17.20 1.12
N GLU A 263 -26.52 16.27 1.54
CA GLU A 263 -26.70 15.00 0.84
C GLU A 263 -27.47 15.15 -0.47
N ALA A 264 -28.46 16.06 -0.52
CA ALA A 264 -29.37 16.21 -1.66
C ALA A 264 -28.66 16.66 -2.95
N ASP A 265 -27.66 17.52 -2.83
CA ASP A 265 -26.84 18.02 -3.94
C ASP A 265 -25.38 17.52 -3.88
N LYS A 266 -25.09 16.59 -2.97
CA LYS A 266 -23.75 16.03 -2.73
C LYS A 266 -22.68 17.11 -2.55
N SER A 267 -23.02 18.19 -1.84
CA SER A 267 -22.11 19.34 -1.67
C SER A 267 -21.53 19.46 -0.26
N ILE A 268 -20.32 20.02 -0.18
CA ILE A 268 -19.70 20.46 1.06
C ILE A 268 -19.61 21.98 1.01
N LYS A 269 -20.36 22.65 1.89
CA LYS A 269 -20.23 24.09 2.12
C LYS A 269 -19.19 24.34 3.20
N ILE A 270 -18.26 25.27 2.94
CA ILE A 270 -17.17 25.63 3.85
C ILE A 270 -17.36 27.09 4.28
N GLU A 271 -17.48 27.31 5.57
CA GLU A 271 -17.78 28.62 6.16
C GLU A 271 -16.69 29.06 7.14
N LYS A 272 -16.45 30.36 7.23
CA LYS A 272 -15.65 30.99 8.29
C LYS A 272 -16.38 32.22 8.79
N ASP A 273 -16.55 32.31 10.11
CA ASP A 273 -17.23 33.44 10.77
C ASP A 273 -18.61 33.78 10.16
N GLY A 274 -19.37 32.74 9.76
CA GLY A 274 -20.70 32.87 9.15
C GLY A 274 -20.71 33.23 7.66
N THR A 275 -19.55 33.38 7.03
CA THR A 275 -19.43 33.65 5.59
C THR A 275 -19.05 32.38 4.85
N VAL A 276 -19.72 32.10 3.73
CA VAL A 276 -19.37 30.98 2.84
C VAL A 276 -18.11 31.34 2.06
N ILE A 277 -17.06 30.54 2.20
CA ILE A 277 -15.77 30.74 1.56
C ILE A 277 -15.67 29.91 0.27
N SER A 278 -16.12 28.66 0.31
CA SER A 278 -16.13 27.80 -0.87
C SER A 278 -17.18 26.69 -0.73
N THR A 279 -17.60 26.14 -1.88
CA THR A 279 -18.51 25.02 -2.01
C THR A 279 -17.92 23.99 -2.97
N ILE A 280 -17.76 22.76 -2.48
CA ILE A 280 -17.43 21.61 -3.33
C ILE A 280 -18.74 20.94 -3.70
N VAL A 281 -19.00 20.73 -5.00
CA VAL A 281 -20.17 20.03 -5.52
C VAL A 281 -19.68 18.91 -6.43
N ASP A 282 -20.06 17.67 -6.14
CA ASP A 282 -19.72 16.49 -6.96
C ASP A 282 -18.22 16.44 -7.35
N ASN A 283 -17.34 16.52 -6.34
CA ASN A 283 -15.88 16.53 -6.51
C ASN A 283 -15.37 17.63 -7.46
N SER A 284 -16.05 18.78 -7.52
CA SER A 284 -15.63 19.96 -8.29
C SER A 284 -15.86 21.24 -7.48
N TYR A 285 -15.07 22.28 -7.74
CA TYR A 285 -15.19 23.57 -7.06
C TYR A 285 -16.27 24.42 -7.73
N LYS A 286 -17.27 24.85 -6.96
CA LYS A 286 -18.40 25.63 -7.50
C LYS A 286 -17.97 27.04 -7.90
N GLU A 287 -17.13 27.68 -7.10
CA GLU A 287 -16.74 29.08 -7.31
C GLU A 287 -15.61 29.27 -8.34
N ASN A 288 -14.97 28.18 -8.80
CA ASN A 288 -13.83 28.28 -9.73
C ASN A 288 -13.75 27.07 -10.68
N SER A 289 -14.70 27.01 -11.62
CA SER A 289 -14.82 25.92 -12.60
C SER A 289 -13.67 25.86 -13.62
N GLU A 290 -12.92 26.95 -13.78
CA GLU A 290 -11.77 27.08 -14.71
C GLU A 290 -10.40 26.97 -14.01
N SER A 291 -10.40 26.60 -12.72
CA SER A 291 -9.17 26.47 -11.92
C SER A 291 -8.24 25.38 -12.44
N THR A 292 -6.93 25.62 -12.38
CA THR A 292 -5.89 24.59 -12.60
C THR A 292 -5.65 23.71 -11.36
N ILE A 293 -6.35 23.98 -10.26
CA ILE A 293 -6.24 23.20 -9.03
C ILE A 293 -6.81 21.80 -9.24
N ALA A 294 -6.07 20.79 -8.80
CA ALA A 294 -6.52 19.40 -8.86
C ALA A 294 -7.90 19.24 -8.19
N LYS A 295 -8.76 18.44 -8.81
CA LYS A 295 -10.12 18.23 -8.30
C LYS A 295 -10.12 17.48 -6.95
N PRO A 296 -11.09 17.75 -6.06
CA PRO A 296 -11.25 16.97 -4.85
C PRO A 296 -11.43 15.49 -5.13
N GLN A 297 -10.90 14.65 -4.26
CA GLN A 297 -11.12 13.21 -4.29
C GLN A 297 -11.90 12.78 -3.06
N ARG A 298 -12.76 11.77 -3.20
CA ARG A 298 -13.45 11.17 -2.06
C ARG A 298 -13.03 9.71 -1.93
N ASN A 299 -12.51 9.36 -0.77
CA ASN A 299 -12.06 8.01 -0.45
C ASN A 299 -12.58 7.63 0.94
N LYS A 300 -13.29 6.49 1.05
CA LYS A 300 -13.88 5.98 2.31
C LYS A 300 -14.65 7.04 3.12
N GLY A 301 -15.43 7.90 2.45
CA GLY A 301 -16.23 8.95 3.10
C GLY A 301 -15.47 10.21 3.53
N VAL A 302 -14.17 10.27 3.28
CA VAL A 302 -13.32 11.45 3.52
C VAL A 302 -13.10 12.18 2.21
N THR A 303 -13.27 13.51 2.22
CA THR A 303 -12.93 14.36 1.07
C THR A 303 -11.51 14.89 1.24
N TYR A 304 -10.71 14.69 0.20
CA TYR A 304 -9.33 15.13 0.09
C TYR A 304 -9.22 16.22 -0.97
N VAL A 305 -8.37 17.21 -0.70
CA VAL A 305 -8.12 18.36 -1.58
C VAL A 305 -6.63 18.66 -1.63
N PRO A 306 -6.11 19.23 -2.73
CA PRO A 306 -4.70 19.60 -2.82
C PRO A 306 -4.37 20.80 -1.92
N VAL A 307 -3.08 21.03 -1.63
CA VAL A 307 -2.60 22.16 -0.81
C VAL A 307 -3.07 23.50 -1.35
N GLU A 308 -3.08 23.62 -2.69
CA GLU A 308 -3.53 24.78 -3.44
C GLU A 308 -4.97 25.16 -3.07
N PHE A 309 -5.83 24.20 -2.71
CA PHE A 309 -7.17 24.52 -2.26
C PHE A 309 -7.17 25.37 -0.97
N PHE A 310 -6.35 24.99 0.02
CA PHE A 310 -6.25 25.75 1.27
C PHE A 310 -5.66 27.15 1.03
N ARG A 311 -4.65 27.25 0.16
CA ARG A 311 -3.97 28.51 -0.14
C ARG A 311 -4.83 29.45 -0.99
N ASP A 312 -5.42 28.93 -2.07
CA ASP A 312 -5.98 29.74 -3.13
C ASP A 312 -7.51 29.89 -2.99
N MET A 313 -8.20 28.92 -2.36
CA MET A 313 -9.66 29.01 -2.09
C MET A 313 -9.98 29.44 -0.67
N LEU A 314 -9.31 28.85 0.32
CA LEU A 314 -9.55 29.16 1.73
C LEU A 314 -8.70 30.33 2.25
N ASN A 315 -7.78 30.84 1.41
CA ASN A 315 -6.87 31.94 1.73
C ASN A 315 -6.07 31.71 3.02
N VAL A 316 -5.64 30.46 3.24
CA VAL A 316 -4.80 30.03 4.37
C VAL A 316 -3.34 30.09 3.95
N ASN A 317 -2.46 30.58 4.82
CA ASN A 317 -1.03 30.53 4.51
C ASN A 317 -0.53 29.10 4.73
N VAL A 318 -0.10 28.43 3.67
CA VAL A 318 0.45 27.07 3.74
C VAL A 318 1.90 27.07 3.27
N THR A 319 2.80 26.57 4.10
CA THR A 319 4.23 26.43 3.78
C THR A 319 4.71 25.00 4.07
N LEU A 320 5.65 24.50 3.28
CA LEU A 320 6.28 23.20 3.50
C LEU A 320 7.67 23.44 4.10
N THR A 321 7.87 23.03 5.36
CA THR A 321 9.16 23.12 6.05
C THR A 321 9.50 21.75 6.61
N ASP A 322 10.69 21.24 6.29
CA ASP A 322 11.16 19.91 6.72
C ASP A 322 10.18 18.77 6.40
N GLY A 323 9.49 18.86 5.25
CA GLY A 323 8.51 17.86 4.83
C GLY A 323 7.15 17.95 5.55
N ILE A 324 6.96 18.92 6.44
CA ILE A 324 5.72 19.12 7.20
C ILE A 324 4.99 20.36 6.67
N TYR A 325 3.69 20.21 6.35
CA TYR A 325 2.84 21.34 5.98
C TYR A 325 2.48 22.16 7.21
N ASN A 326 2.71 23.47 7.13
CA ASN A 326 2.40 24.44 8.18
C ASN A 326 1.28 25.35 7.68
N PHE A 327 0.15 25.33 8.39
CA PHE A 327 -1.06 26.10 8.13
C PHE A 327 -1.15 27.24 9.16
N ASN A 328 -1.01 28.48 8.67
CA ASN A 328 -1.05 29.71 9.46
C ASN A 328 -2.24 30.59 9.05
#